data_AF-A0A418VWY4-F1
#
_entry.id   AF-A0A418VWY4-F1
#
_cell.length_a   1.000
_cell.length_b   1.000
_cell.length_c   1.000
_cell.angle_alpha   90.00
_cell.angle_beta   90.00
_cell.angle_gamma   90.00
#
_symmetry.space_group_name_H-M   'P 1'
#
loop_
_entity.id
_entity.type
_entity.pdbx_description
1 polymer ?
#
loop_
_entity_poly.entity_id
_entity_poly.type
_entity_poly.pdbx_seq_one_letter_code
_entity_poly.pdbx_strand_id
1 'polypeptide(L)'
;MPLVLQAVETPEQAAERIVTSTGATMTQAEAERVKENYLALLRQLEYDVKSGAVVPVVEVAQSVGSEYAKVRTRLLAIPAEQAPRLHRCKTVVEVQEALRSIITEALEELTRDGASGG
;
A
#
# COMPACT_ATOMS: atom_id res chain seq x y z
N MET A 1 10.48 -40.48 -15.98
CA MET A 1 11.60 -41.34 -16.42
C MET A 1 12.19 -42.04 -15.21
N PRO A 2 12.58 -43.33 -15.30
CA PRO A 2 13.14 -44.05 -14.17
C PRO A 2 14.59 -43.59 -13.92
N LEU A 3 14.94 -43.39 -12.64
CA LEU A 3 16.28 -43.05 -12.17
C LEU A 3 17.10 -44.35 -12.11
N VAL A 4 17.93 -44.60 -13.13
CA VAL A 4 18.83 -45.76 -13.15
C VAL A 4 20.26 -45.27 -12.95
N LEU A 5 20.88 -45.67 -11.83
CA LEU A 5 22.32 -45.51 -11.60
C LEU A 5 23.06 -46.31 -12.69
N GLN A 6 23.81 -45.65 -13.58
CA GLN A 6 24.72 -46.37 -14.46
C GLN A 6 25.92 -46.83 -13.63
N ALA A 7 26.33 -48.08 -13.76
CA ALA A 7 27.25 -48.76 -12.82
C ALA A 7 28.72 -48.26 -12.83
N VAL A 8 29.02 -47.04 -13.31
CA VAL A 8 30.39 -46.52 -13.52
C VAL A 8 30.54 -45.06 -13.09
N GLU A 9 29.61 -44.50 -12.32
CA GLU A 9 29.69 -43.12 -11.83
C GLU A 9 29.76 -43.09 -10.30
N THR A 10 30.65 -42.27 -9.75
CA THR A 10 30.71 -42.05 -8.30
C THR A 10 29.48 -41.26 -7.85
N PRO A 11 29.05 -41.38 -6.58
CA PRO A 11 27.90 -40.64 -6.07
C PRO A 11 28.05 -39.12 -6.26
N GLU A 12 29.27 -38.58 -6.24
CA GLU A 12 29.55 -37.18 -6.53
C GLU A 12 29.28 -36.83 -8.01
N GLN A 13 29.68 -37.69 -8.95
CA GLN A 13 29.45 -37.49 -10.38
C GLN A 13 27.97 -37.60 -10.75
N ALA A 14 27.24 -38.53 -10.11
CA ALA A 14 25.80 -38.65 -10.25
C ALA A 14 25.09 -37.39 -9.73
N ALA A 15 25.51 -36.87 -8.57
CA ALA A 15 24.98 -35.64 -8.00
C ALA A 15 25.27 -34.42 -8.90
N GLU A 16 26.49 -34.28 -9.39
CA GLU A 16 26.91 -33.18 -10.26
C GLU A 16 26.14 -33.16 -11.60
N ARG A 17 25.93 -34.34 -12.21
CA ARG A 17 25.12 -34.47 -13.44
C ARG A 17 23.65 -34.13 -13.18
N ILE A 18 23.08 -34.57 -12.06
CA ILE A 18 21.71 -34.25 -11.69
C ILE A 18 21.57 -32.73 -11.50
N VAL A 19 22.45 -32.11 -10.70
CA VAL A 19 22.46 -30.65 -10.43
C VAL A 19 22.57 -29.84 -11.73
N THR A 20 23.49 -30.23 -12.62
CA THR A 20 23.70 -29.56 -13.92
C THR A 20 22.51 -29.74 -14.86
N SER A 21 21.87 -30.93 -14.86
CA SER A 21 20.68 -31.21 -15.69
C SER A 21 19.40 -30.52 -15.20
N THR A 22 19.34 -30.15 -13.92
CA THR A 22 18.16 -29.51 -13.31
C THR A 22 18.22 -27.98 -13.35
N GLY A 23 19.29 -27.40 -13.93
CA GLY A 23 19.44 -25.95 -14.09
C GLY A 23 19.94 -25.22 -12.83
N ALA A 24 20.45 -25.93 -11.83
CA ALA A 24 21.09 -25.32 -10.67
C ALA A 24 22.52 -24.90 -11.05
N THR A 25 22.67 -23.66 -11.52
CA THR A 25 23.94 -23.06 -11.94
C THR A 25 24.82 -22.57 -10.79
N MET A 26 24.33 -22.66 -9.54
CA MET A 26 25.02 -22.14 -8.35
C MET A 26 25.51 -23.29 -7.48
N THR A 27 26.69 -23.12 -6.89
CA THR A 27 27.19 -24.04 -5.86
C THR A 27 26.33 -23.96 -4.59
N GLN A 28 26.36 -24.99 -3.76
CA GLN A 28 25.60 -25.02 -2.51
C GLN A 28 25.96 -23.83 -1.59
N ALA A 29 27.25 -23.50 -1.47
CA ALA A 29 27.71 -22.37 -0.68
C ALA A 29 27.18 -21.03 -1.21
N GLU A 30 27.11 -20.87 -2.54
CA GLU A 30 26.52 -19.68 -3.15
C GLU A 30 25.01 -19.60 -2.91
N ALA A 31 24.30 -20.72 -3.01
CA ALA A 31 22.87 -20.78 -2.73
C ALA A 31 22.56 -20.45 -1.25
N GLU A 32 23.36 -20.96 -0.32
CA GLU A 32 23.25 -20.65 1.12
C GLU A 32 23.51 -19.17 1.40
N ARG A 33 24.56 -18.58 0.81
CA ARG A 33 24.85 -17.15 0.94
C ARG A 33 23.71 -16.27 0.41
N VAL A 34 23.14 -16.63 -0.74
CA VAL A 34 22.01 -15.89 -1.32
C VAL A 34 20.79 -15.98 -0.41
N LYS A 35 20.47 -17.18 0.09
CA LYS A 35 19.37 -17.40 1.02
C LYS A 35 19.52 -16.58 2.30
N GLU A 36 20.70 -16.61 2.93
CA GLU A 36 21.02 -15.83 4.14
C GLU A 36 20.83 -14.33 3.90
N ASN A 37 21.33 -13.81 2.78
CA ASN A 37 21.19 -12.39 2.43
C ASN A 37 19.72 -11.98 2.27
N TYR A 38 18.92 -12.74 1.53
CA TYR A 38 17.49 -12.44 1.36
C TYR A 38 16.73 -12.54 2.68
N LEU A 39 17.10 -13.50 3.54
CA LEU A 39 16.50 -13.66 4.86
C LEU A 39 16.82 -12.46 5.76
N ALA A 40 18.05 -11.93 5.70
CA ALA A 40 18.44 -10.72 6.41
C ALA A 40 17.65 -9.49 5.92
N LEU A 41 17.53 -9.30 4.60
CA LEU A 41 16.74 -8.22 4.01
C LEU A 41 15.26 -8.31 4.38
N LEU A 42 14.67 -9.51 4.38
CA LEU A 42 13.29 -9.71 4.80
C LEU A 42 13.07 -9.30 6.26
N ARG A 43 13.97 -9.72 7.16
CA ARG A 43 13.90 -9.34 8.58
C ARG A 43 14.07 -7.85 8.78
N GLN A 44 14.95 -7.21 8.01
CA GLN A 44 15.09 -5.75 8.05
C GLN A 44 13.80 -5.07 7.60
N LEU A 45 13.20 -5.50 6.48
CA LEU A 45 11.93 -4.95 6.02
C LEU A 45 10.81 -5.14 7.05
N GLU A 46 10.72 -6.32 7.69
CA GLU A 46 9.77 -6.54 8.78
C GLU A 46 10.00 -5.61 9.98
N TYR A 47 11.26 -5.36 10.33
CA TYR A 47 11.62 -4.42 11.38
C TYR A 47 11.23 -2.99 10.99
N ASP A 48 11.51 -2.57 9.76
CA ASP A 48 11.21 -1.23 9.26
C ASP A 48 9.69 -1.00 9.22
N VAL A 49 8.90 -2.02 8.88
CA VAL A 49 7.42 -1.96 8.98
C VAL A 49 6.97 -1.87 10.43
N LYS A 50 7.48 -2.75 11.31
CA LYS A 50 7.09 -2.77 12.74
C LYS A 50 7.51 -1.52 13.50
N SER A 51 8.63 -0.91 13.13
CA SER A 51 9.10 0.35 13.70
C SER A 51 8.40 1.59 13.11
N GLY A 52 7.59 1.40 12.06
CA GLY A 52 6.88 2.49 11.38
C GLY A 52 7.76 3.33 10.45
N ALA A 53 8.99 2.89 10.15
CA ALA A 53 9.88 3.56 9.21
C ALA A 53 9.36 3.44 7.76
N VAL A 54 8.69 2.34 7.42
CA VAL A 54 8.04 2.14 6.13
C VAL A 54 6.63 1.59 6.29
N VAL A 55 5.76 1.91 5.34
CA VAL A 55 4.38 1.43 5.30
C VAL A 55 4.01 0.95 3.89
N PRO A 56 3.09 -0.03 3.75
CA PRO A 56 2.63 -0.46 2.44
C PRO A 56 1.93 0.68 1.69
N VAL A 57 2.43 1.01 0.50
CA VAL A 57 1.88 2.10 -0.32
C VAL A 57 0.41 1.88 -0.65
N VAL A 58 -0.01 0.63 -0.85
CA VAL A 58 -1.40 0.27 -1.17
C VAL A 58 -2.35 0.65 -0.04
N GLU A 59 -1.95 0.40 1.22
CA GLU A 59 -2.77 0.71 2.39
C GLU A 59 -2.92 2.23 2.58
N VAL A 60 -1.83 2.97 2.40
CA VAL A 60 -1.85 4.45 2.44
C VAL A 60 -2.73 4.99 1.32
N ALA A 61 -2.57 4.51 0.08
CA ALA A 61 -3.34 4.96 -1.05
C ALA A 61 -4.85 4.69 -0.89
N GLN A 62 -5.22 3.53 -0.33
CA GLN A 62 -6.61 3.21 -0.03
C GLN A 62 -7.19 4.11 1.06
N SER A 63 -6.44 4.32 2.14
CA SER A 63 -6.86 5.17 3.26
C SER A 63 -7.07 6.61 2.80
N VAL A 64 -6.08 7.18 2.11
CA VAL A 64 -6.16 8.53 1.54
C VAL A 64 -7.28 8.64 0.50
N GLY A 65 -7.44 7.62 -0.36
CA GLY A 65 -8.51 7.58 -1.36
C GLY A 65 -9.91 7.60 -0.74
N SER A 66 -10.10 6.86 0.36
CA SER A 66 -11.34 6.87 1.16
C SER A 66 -11.62 8.26 1.73
N GLU A 67 -10.62 8.91 2.32
CA GLU A 67 -10.80 10.26 2.87
C GLU A 67 -11.16 11.28 1.78
N TYR A 68 -10.52 11.24 0.61
CA TYR A 68 -10.91 12.09 -0.52
C TYR A 68 -12.32 11.80 -1.03
N ALA A 69 -12.76 10.53 -1.03
CA ALA A 69 -14.12 10.19 -1.41
C ALA A 69 -15.16 10.78 -0.45
N LYS A 70 -14.89 10.77 0.86
CA LYS A 70 -15.73 11.41 1.88
C LYS A 70 -15.79 12.93 1.67
N VAL A 71 -14.64 13.58 1.52
CA VAL A 71 -14.54 15.04 1.28
C VAL A 71 -15.35 15.42 0.02
N ARG A 72 -15.13 14.71 -1.09
CA ARG A 72 -15.86 14.96 -2.34
C ARG A 72 -17.37 14.82 -2.15
N THR A 73 -17.81 13.77 -1.48
CA THR A 73 -19.24 13.52 -1.25
C THR A 73 -19.87 14.64 -0.43
N ARG A 74 -19.22 15.05 0.67
CA ARG A 74 -19.69 16.14 1.52
C ARG A 74 -19.77 17.47 0.77
N LEU A 75 -18.73 17.84 0.01
CA LEU A 75 -18.70 19.09 -0.75
C LEU A 75 -19.76 19.13 -1.86
N LEU A 76 -20.00 18.00 -2.54
CA LEU A 76 -21.02 17.93 -3.59
C LEU A 76 -22.46 17.91 -3.06
N ALA A 77 -22.66 17.61 -1.77
CA ALA A 77 -23.98 17.68 -1.13
C ALA A 77 -24.40 19.12 -0.78
N ILE A 78 -23.42 20.02 -0.55
CA ILE A 78 -23.66 21.41 -0.12
C ILE A 78 -24.68 22.16 -1.00
N PRO A 79 -24.60 22.14 -2.35
CA PRO A 79 -25.54 22.89 -3.17
C PRO A 79 -27.00 22.46 -2.97
N ALA A 80 -27.25 21.16 -2.80
CA ALA A 80 -28.60 20.64 -2.57
C ALA A 80 -29.11 20.99 -1.16
N GLU A 81 -28.28 20.85 -0.14
CA GLU A 81 -28.62 21.15 1.26
C GLU A 81 -28.86 22.64 1.50
N GLN A 82 -28.06 23.50 0.87
CA GLN A 82 -28.01 24.93 1.16
C GLN A 82 -28.70 25.78 0.10
N ALA A 83 -29.20 25.19 -0.98
CA ALA A 83 -29.97 25.88 -2.03
C ALA A 83 -31.06 26.82 -1.49
N PRO A 84 -31.92 26.41 -0.52
CA PRO A 84 -32.94 27.29 0.03
C PRO A 84 -32.38 28.50 0.77
N ARG A 85 -31.23 28.34 1.46
CA ARG A 85 -30.56 29.41 2.20
C ARG A 85 -29.93 30.40 1.24
N LEU A 86 -29.21 29.90 0.22
CA LEU A 86 -28.59 30.72 -0.81
C LEU A 86 -29.61 31.47 -1.66
N HIS A 87 -30.78 30.87 -1.93
CA HIS A 87 -31.87 31.52 -2.66
C HIS A 87 -32.44 32.76 -1.93
N ARG A 88 -32.29 32.84 -0.60
CA ARG A 88 -32.76 33.99 0.20
C ARG A 88 -31.75 35.14 0.28
N CYS A 89 -30.51 34.94 -0.14
CA CYS A 89 -29.51 35.99 -0.18
C CYS A 89 -29.89 37.05 -1.22
N LYS A 90 -29.73 38.33 -0.87
CA LYS A 90 -30.15 39.46 -1.69
C LYS A 90 -29.00 40.06 -2.51
N THR A 91 -27.76 39.75 -2.12
CA THR A 91 -26.56 40.27 -2.77
C THR A 91 -25.57 39.15 -3.06
N VAL A 92 -24.71 39.36 -4.07
CA VAL A 92 -23.62 38.44 -4.40
C VAL A 92 -22.66 38.27 -3.22
N VAL A 93 -22.42 39.33 -2.45
CA VAL A 93 -21.55 39.31 -1.27
C VAL A 93 -22.13 38.38 -0.19
N GLU A 94 -23.43 38.46 0.08
CA GLU A 94 -24.10 37.54 1.02
C GLU A 94 -23.99 36.08 0.59
N VAL A 95 -24.11 35.80 -0.73
CA VAL A 95 -23.95 34.45 -1.28
C VAL A 95 -22.52 33.95 -1.09
N GLN A 96 -21.52 34.79 -1.38
CA GLN A 96 -20.10 34.43 -1.24
C GLN A 96 -19.72 34.16 0.22
N GLU A 97 -20.14 35.01 1.15
CA GLU A 97 -19.89 34.81 2.59
C GLU A 97 -20.60 33.56 3.11
N ALA A 98 -21.86 33.33 2.72
CA ALA A 98 -22.59 32.13 3.10
C ALA A 98 -21.91 30.85 2.58
N LEU A 99 -21.54 30.81 1.29
CA LEU A 99 -20.84 29.66 0.71
C LEU A 99 -19.50 29.40 1.37
N ARG A 100 -18.71 30.45 1.62
CA ARG A 100 -17.42 30.34 2.30
C ARG A 100 -17.56 29.76 3.70
N SER A 101 -18.50 30.27 4.50
CA SER A 101 -18.81 29.74 5.84
C SER A 101 -19.21 28.26 5.78
N ILE A 102 -20.12 27.89 4.88
CA ILE A 102 -20.56 26.48 4.74
C ILE A 102 -19.40 25.56 4.35
N ILE A 103 -18.57 25.96 3.39
CA ILE A 103 -17.42 25.16 2.94
C ILE A 103 -16.40 25.01 4.07
N THR A 104 -16.09 26.09 4.79
CA THR A 104 -15.18 26.05 5.93
C THR A 104 -15.71 25.12 7.03
N GLU A 105 -16.99 25.23 7.40
CA GLU A 105 -17.62 24.35 8.39
C GLU A 105 -17.56 22.87 7.96
N ALA A 106 -17.88 22.58 6.69
CA ALA A 106 -17.82 21.22 6.16
C ALA A 106 -16.38 20.65 6.16
N LEU A 107 -15.37 21.47 5.87
CA LEU A 107 -13.97 21.06 5.93
C LEU A 107 -13.48 20.86 7.38
N GLU A 108 -13.93 21.69 8.33
CA GLU A 108 -13.63 21.54 9.76
C GLU A 108 -14.29 20.30 10.37
N GLU A 109 -15.52 19.97 9.94
CA GLU A 109 -16.20 18.72 10.27
C GLU A 109 -15.38 17.51 9.80
N LEU A 110 -14.99 17.48 8.53
CA LEU A 110 -14.16 16.41 7.96
C LEU A 110 -12.79 16.30 8.64
N THR A 111 -12.19 17.42 9.02
CA THR A 111 -10.90 17.44 9.74
C THR A 111 -11.02 16.85 11.15
N ARG A 112 -12.13 17.12 11.85
CA ARG A 112 -12.41 16.54 13.18
C ARG A 112 -12.75 15.06 13.11
N ASP A 113 -13.53 14.65 12.11
CA ASP A 113 -13.84 13.23 11.88
C ASP A 113 -12.56 12.43 11.62
N GLY A 114 -11.63 12.98 10.83
CA GLY A 114 -10.31 12.38 10.61
C GLY A 114 -9.41 12.32 11.86
N ALA A 115 -9.59 13.24 12.82
CA ALA A 115 -8.80 13.29 14.06
C ALA A 115 -9.34 12.41 15.20
N SER A 116 -10.64 12.06 15.17
CA SER A 116 -11.29 11.23 16.19
C SER A 116 -11.27 9.73 15.90
N GLY A 117 -10.87 9.33 14.69
CA GLY A 117 -10.84 7.93 14.24
C GLY A 117 -9.47 7.25 14.25
N GLY A 118 -8.48 7.82 14.95
CA GLY A 118 -7.13 7.27 15.10
C GLY A 118 -6.97 6.31 16.27
#